data_AF-A0A8S3DWM9-F1
#
_entry.id   AF-A0A8S3DWM9-F1
#
_cell.length_a   1.000
_cell.length_b   1.000
_cell.length_c   1.000
_cell.angle_alpha   90.00
_cell.angle_beta   90.00
_cell.angle_gamma   90.00
#
_symmetry.space_group_name_H-M   'P 1'
#
loop_
_entity.id
_entity.type
_entity.pdbx_description
1 polymer ?
#
loop_
_entity_poly.entity_id
_entity_poly.type
_entity_poly.pdbx_seq_one_letter_code
_entity_poly.pdbx_strand_id
1 'polypeptide(L)'
;MKTLNSKNINILDLPDEILLIIFHKLHMIEMFYSLVNVNQRFDRLVLDPFCIHHLDLTIEPFLNDNSPANNAIFNRIRREILPRINHKVNKLTIESLSMACILDTIDFTALTSLRLDNFQSEILFQHLTGDTILFRLLTNQITQIQVNTVDNIREISEGNELNILSLILSIGKYLTDVTFTHWWHNQGITFSFFNVTSTTCVSSSLTKLIILVQTFDDCLYLLDGRLKYLSILIIS
;
A
#
# COMPACT_ATOMS: atom_id res chain seq x y z
N MET A 1 41.83 32.07 16.50
CA MET A 1 40.73 31.23 15.97
C MET A 1 40.91 31.11 14.46
N LYS A 2 41.22 29.91 13.93
CA LYS A 2 41.22 29.67 12.48
C LYS A 2 39.77 29.46 12.05
N THR A 3 39.24 30.35 11.22
CA THR A 3 37.99 30.14 10.50
C THR A 3 38.18 28.94 9.56
N LEU A 4 37.45 27.86 9.78
CA LEU A 4 37.31 26.82 8.76
C LEU A 4 36.61 27.46 7.56
N ASN A 5 37.33 27.64 6.46
CA ASN A 5 36.74 27.92 5.16
C ASN A 5 35.83 26.74 4.81
N SER A 6 34.53 26.86 5.06
CA SER A 6 33.54 25.92 4.54
C SER A 6 33.55 26.06 3.01
N LYS A 7 34.24 25.15 2.33
CA LYS A 7 34.05 24.98 0.89
C LYS A 7 32.60 24.52 0.71
N ASN A 8 31.74 25.44 0.26
CA ASN A 8 30.39 25.10 -0.15
C ASN A 8 30.50 24.15 -1.35
N ILE A 9 30.13 22.89 -1.13
CA ILE A 9 30.03 21.90 -2.20
C ILE A 9 28.68 22.11 -2.88
N ASN A 10 28.68 22.35 -4.18
CA ASN A 10 27.43 22.40 -4.94
C ASN A 10 26.92 20.97 -5.13
N ILE A 11 25.65 20.73 -4.80
CA ILE A 11 25.00 19.43 -4.95
C ILE A 11 25.08 18.92 -6.40
N LEU A 12 25.09 19.82 -7.39
CA LEU A 12 25.19 19.48 -8.81
C LEU A 12 26.57 18.93 -9.20
N ASP A 13 27.60 19.16 -8.39
CA ASP A 13 28.96 18.65 -8.64
C ASP A 13 29.15 17.23 -8.09
N LEU A 14 28.19 16.71 -7.32
CA LEU A 14 28.24 15.36 -6.78
C LEU A 14 28.00 14.31 -7.90
N PRO A 15 28.64 13.13 -7.83
CA PRO A 15 28.34 12.00 -8.72
C PRO A 15 26.90 11.48 -8.58
N ASP A 16 26.37 10.81 -9.61
CA ASP A 16 25.00 10.28 -9.63
C ASP A 16 24.76 9.30 -8.46
N GLU A 17 25.77 8.49 -8.12
CA GLU A 17 25.71 7.51 -7.03
C GLU A 17 25.52 8.18 -5.67
N ILE A 18 26.23 9.29 -5.44
CA ILE A 18 26.11 10.06 -4.19
C ILE A 18 24.76 10.76 -4.12
N LEU A 19 24.28 11.30 -5.24
CA LEU A 19 22.94 11.89 -5.32
C LEU A 19 21.85 10.87 -5.03
N LEU A 20 21.94 9.67 -5.61
CA LEU A 20 20.99 8.59 -5.34
C LEU A 20 21.02 8.20 -3.86
N ILE A 21 22.19 8.06 -3.23
CA ILE A 21 22.28 7.78 -1.78
C ILE A 21 21.57 8.87 -0.97
N ILE A 22 21.73 10.15 -1.33
CA ILE A 22 21.06 11.26 -0.65
C ILE A 22 19.54 11.20 -0.88
N PHE A 23 19.10 11.00 -2.12
CA PHE A 23 17.67 10.98 -2.47
C PHE A 23 16.94 9.80 -1.82
N HIS A 24 17.59 8.64 -1.69
CA HIS A 24 17.03 7.47 -1.00
C HIS A 24 16.88 7.67 0.52
N LYS A 25 17.42 8.77 1.09
CA LYS A 25 17.16 9.15 2.49
C LYS A 25 15.93 10.04 2.65
N LEU A 26 15.37 10.56 1.56
CA LEU A 26 14.15 11.36 1.58
C LEU A 26 12.93 10.46 1.46
N HIS A 27 11.81 10.87 2.08
CA HIS A 27 10.55 10.21 1.83
C HIS A 27 10.15 10.40 0.35
N MET A 28 9.50 9.41 -0.27
CA MET A 28 9.27 9.42 -1.71
C MET A 28 8.43 10.63 -2.17
N ILE A 29 7.41 10.99 -1.39
CA ILE A 29 6.60 12.19 -1.63
C ILE A 29 7.47 13.46 -1.63
N GLU A 30 8.37 13.60 -0.65
CA GLU A 30 9.27 14.74 -0.54
C GLU A 30 10.25 14.79 -1.69
N MET A 31 10.82 13.64 -2.06
CA MET A 31 11.72 13.48 -3.19
C MET A 31 11.05 13.97 -4.48
N PHE A 32 9.84 13.47 -4.77
CA PHE A 32 9.07 13.86 -5.95
C PHE A 32 8.71 15.34 -5.95
N TYR A 33 8.18 15.84 -4.85
CA TYR A 33 7.82 17.25 -4.75
C TYR A 33 9.03 18.18 -4.86
N SER A 34 10.16 17.82 -4.27
CA SER A 34 11.32 18.72 -4.16
C SER A 34 12.25 18.67 -5.36
N LEU A 35 12.32 17.55 -6.09
CA LEU A 35 13.36 17.32 -7.09
C LEU A 35 12.85 17.27 -8.53
N VAL A 36 11.60 16.83 -8.76
CA VAL A 36 11.07 16.70 -10.12
C VAL A 36 10.80 18.07 -10.71
N ASN A 37 11.19 18.27 -11.97
CA ASN A 37 11.15 19.53 -12.72
C ASN A 37 12.09 20.63 -12.17
N VAL A 38 12.97 20.31 -11.21
CA VAL A 38 13.98 21.28 -10.70
C VAL A 38 15.25 21.23 -11.54
N ASN A 39 15.70 20.03 -11.92
CA ASN A 39 16.87 19.83 -12.76
C ASN A 39 16.71 18.56 -13.61
N GLN A 40 17.06 18.62 -14.89
CA GLN A 40 16.91 17.47 -15.80
C GLN A 40 17.71 16.24 -15.35
N ARG A 41 18.87 16.44 -14.73
CA ARG A 41 19.67 15.34 -14.16
C ARG A 41 18.94 14.69 -12.99
N PHE A 42 18.26 15.46 -12.14
CA PHE A 42 17.47 14.93 -11.04
C PHE A 42 16.24 14.19 -11.54
N ASP A 43 15.52 14.72 -12.54
CA ASP A 43 14.41 14.02 -13.19
C ASP A 43 14.82 12.64 -13.69
N ARG A 44 15.99 12.54 -14.34
CA ARG A 44 16.52 11.26 -14.83
C ARG A 44 16.76 10.27 -13.70
N LEU A 45 17.30 10.73 -12.57
CA LEU A 45 17.62 9.87 -11.42
C LEU A 45 16.37 9.47 -10.64
N VAL A 46 15.49 10.42 -10.36
CA VAL A 46 14.30 10.25 -9.51
C VAL A 46 13.19 9.47 -10.23
N LEU A 47 13.07 9.62 -11.56
CA LEU A 47 12.09 8.91 -12.39
C LEU A 47 12.67 7.67 -13.07
N ASP A 48 13.87 7.25 -12.66
CA ASP A 48 14.47 6.01 -13.13
C ASP A 48 13.61 4.81 -12.68
N PRO A 49 13.31 3.83 -13.56
CA PRO A 49 12.53 2.64 -13.21
C PRO A 49 12.99 1.93 -11.94
N PHE A 50 14.29 1.95 -11.65
CA PHE A 50 14.84 1.37 -10.42
C PHE A 50 14.28 2.04 -9.16
N CYS A 51 14.05 3.36 -9.20
CA CYS A 51 13.55 4.12 -8.06
C CYS A 51 12.02 4.10 -7.93
N ILE A 52 11.30 3.92 -9.05
CA ILE A 52 9.83 4.12 -9.11
C ILE A 52 9.01 2.84 -9.25
N HIS A 53 9.64 1.67 -9.32
CA HIS A 53 8.91 0.40 -9.43
C HIS A 53 7.98 0.19 -8.22
N HIS A 54 8.45 0.56 -7.02
CA HIS A 54 7.64 0.65 -5.80
C HIS A 54 7.40 2.12 -5.47
N LEU A 55 6.13 2.52 -5.55
CA LEU A 55 5.67 3.86 -5.22
C LEU A 55 5.03 3.86 -3.83
N ASP A 56 5.59 4.62 -2.88
CA ASP A 56 5.01 4.84 -1.55
C ASP A 56 4.46 6.26 -1.43
N LEU A 57 3.14 6.35 -1.27
CA LEU A 57 2.38 7.59 -1.18
C LEU A 57 1.63 7.71 0.16
N THR A 58 2.13 7.02 1.19
CA THR A 58 1.70 7.25 2.58
C THR A 58 2.14 8.64 3.06
N ILE A 59 1.32 9.30 3.87
CA ILE A 59 1.65 10.60 4.44
C ILE A 59 2.34 10.36 5.77
N GLU A 60 3.58 10.82 5.92
CA GLU A 60 4.21 10.78 7.24
C GLU A 60 3.39 11.64 8.24
N PRO A 61 3.24 11.16 9.49
CA PRO A 61 2.42 11.82 10.52
C PRO A 61 2.89 13.23 10.91
N PHE A 62 4.06 13.67 10.46
CA PHE A 62 4.56 15.04 10.65
C PHE A 62 3.83 16.08 9.78
N LEU A 63 3.13 15.65 8.72
CA LEU A 63 2.34 16.50 7.85
C LEU A 63 0.87 16.46 8.25
N ASN A 64 0.45 17.36 9.15
CA ASN A 64 -0.94 17.51 9.61
C ASN A 64 -1.96 17.30 8.47
N ASP A 65 -2.80 16.26 8.57
CA ASP A 65 -3.51 15.58 7.47
C ASP A 65 -4.36 16.47 6.57
N ASN A 66 -4.83 17.61 7.08
CA ASN A 66 -5.72 18.52 6.36
C ASN A 66 -5.06 19.85 5.97
N SER A 67 -3.73 19.92 5.96
CA SER A 67 -3.07 21.15 5.56
C SER A 67 -3.26 21.41 4.06
N PRO A 68 -3.53 22.67 3.64
CA PRO A 68 -3.57 23.05 2.22
C PRO A 68 -2.27 22.68 1.48
N ALA A 69 -1.15 22.63 2.20
CA ALA A 69 0.15 22.24 1.66
C ALA A 69 0.17 20.77 1.19
N ASN A 70 -0.41 19.84 1.96
CA ASN A 70 -0.51 18.43 1.57
C ASN A 70 -1.30 18.29 0.26
N ASN A 71 -2.42 19.00 0.15
CA ASN A 71 -3.21 19.01 -1.08
C ASN A 71 -2.43 19.55 -2.27
N ALA A 72 -1.59 20.58 -2.10
CA ALA A 72 -0.75 21.08 -3.18
C ALA A 72 0.30 20.05 -3.61
N ILE A 73 0.92 19.35 -2.67
CA ILE A 73 1.90 18.28 -2.93
C ILE A 73 1.25 17.15 -3.72
N PHE A 74 0.13 16.60 -3.25
CA PHE A 74 -0.58 15.52 -3.95
C PHE A 74 -1.10 15.95 -5.31
N ASN A 75 -1.63 17.18 -5.44
CA ASN A 75 -2.08 17.68 -6.72
C ASN A 75 -0.94 17.77 -7.74
N ARG A 76 0.26 18.18 -7.29
CA ARG A 76 1.44 18.21 -8.14
C ARG A 76 1.88 16.79 -8.52
N ILE A 77 2.00 15.88 -7.57
CA ILE A 77 2.35 14.48 -7.83
C ILE A 77 1.37 13.87 -8.83
N ARG A 78 0.06 14.01 -8.59
CA ARG A 78 -1.01 13.51 -9.43
C ARG A 78 -0.98 14.07 -10.85
N ARG A 79 -0.78 15.38 -11.02
CA ARG A 79 -0.90 16.04 -12.33
C ARG A 79 0.38 15.98 -13.15
N GLU A 80 1.53 16.08 -12.51
CA GLU A 80 2.81 16.25 -13.20
C GLU A 80 3.66 14.99 -13.20
N ILE A 81 3.60 14.18 -12.14
CA ILE A 81 4.56 13.09 -11.90
C ILE A 81 3.96 11.74 -12.27
N LEU A 82 2.80 11.38 -11.70
CA LEU A 82 2.16 10.09 -11.94
C LEU A 82 1.92 9.79 -13.43
N PRO A 83 1.47 10.73 -14.28
CA PRO A 83 1.28 10.45 -15.71
C PRO A 83 2.58 10.07 -16.44
N ARG A 84 3.75 10.45 -15.90
CA ARG A 84 5.07 10.13 -16.47
C ARG A 84 5.57 8.75 -16.05
N ILE A 85 5.08 8.21 -14.92
CA ILE A 85 5.65 7.01 -14.28
C ILE A 85 4.66 5.86 -14.09
N ASN A 86 3.35 6.09 -14.22
CA ASN A 86 2.29 5.10 -13.93
C ASN A 86 2.51 3.72 -14.57
N HIS A 87 2.94 3.67 -15.82
CA HIS A 87 3.21 2.43 -16.57
C HIS A 87 4.46 1.66 -16.10
N LYS A 88 5.25 2.23 -15.18
CA LYS A 88 6.45 1.61 -14.59
C LYS A 88 6.24 1.17 -13.14
N VAL A 89 5.18 1.65 -12.49
CA VAL A 89 4.86 1.34 -11.10
C VAL A 89 4.22 -0.05 -11.06
N ASN A 90 4.92 -1.02 -10.46
CA ASN A 90 4.40 -2.38 -10.27
C ASN A 90 3.94 -2.65 -8.84
N LYS A 91 4.38 -1.82 -7.89
CA LYS A 91 3.99 -1.87 -6.49
C LYS A 91 3.56 -0.48 -6.01
N LEU A 92 2.39 -0.38 -5.40
CA LEU A 92 1.85 0.86 -4.87
C LEU A 92 1.52 0.70 -3.39
N THR A 93 1.95 1.64 -2.56
CA THR A 93 1.58 1.77 -1.15
C THR A 93 0.82 3.09 -1.00
N ILE A 94 -0.41 3.01 -0.49
CA ILE A 94 -1.33 4.14 -0.36
C ILE A 94 -2.09 4.05 0.94
N GLU A 95 -2.54 5.20 1.42
CA GLU A 95 -3.46 5.35 2.54
C GLU A 95 -4.84 5.80 2.07
N SER A 96 -5.84 5.63 2.95
CA SER A 96 -7.25 5.96 2.68
C SER A 96 -7.44 7.36 2.07
N LEU A 97 -6.81 8.38 2.66
CA LEU A 97 -6.93 9.77 2.19
C LEU A 97 -6.37 9.99 0.79
N SER A 98 -5.29 9.27 0.45
CA SER A 98 -4.58 9.42 -0.82
C SER A 98 -5.24 8.61 -1.95
N MET A 99 -5.97 7.54 -1.61
CA MET A 99 -6.47 6.55 -2.56
C MET A 99 -7.39 7.17 -3.62
N ALA A 100 -8.41 7.92 -3.21
CA ALA A 100 -9.34 8.56 -4.14
C ALA A 100 -8.63 9.58 -5.05
N CYS A 101 -7.57 10.23 -4.57
CA CYS A 101 -6.80 11.15 -5.41
C CYS A 101 -5.93 10.43 -6.43
N ILE A 102 -5.43 9.24 -6.12
CA ILE A 102 -4.43 8.54 -6.92
C ILE A 102 -5.09 7.52 -7.85
N LEU A 103 -5.85 6.58 -7.28
CA LEU A 103 -6.43 5.48 -8.04
C LEU A 103 -7.51 5.96 -9.01
N ASP A 104 -8.36 6.92 -8.61
CA ASP A 104 -9.49 7.40 -9.44
C ASP A 104 -9.06 8.12 -10.74
N THR A 105 -7.77 8.35 -10.91
CA THR A 105 -7.29 9.42 -11.78
C THR A 105 -6.11 9.01 -12.65
N ILE A 106 -5.47 7.89 -12.33
CA ILE A 106 -4.31 7.37 -13.02
C ILE A 106 -4.52 5.88 -13.29
N ASP A 107 -4.33 5.49 -14.55
CA ASP A 107 -4.32 4.08 -14.93
C ASP A 107 -2.93 3.48 -14.70
N PHE A 108 -2.85 2.51 -13.79
CA PHE A 108 -1.61 1.81 -13.45
C PHE A 108 -1.57 0.43 -14.13
N THR A 109 -1.18 0.43 -15.40
CA THR A 109 -1.22 -0.78 -16.25
C THR A 109 -0.23 -1.87 -15.84
N ALA A 110 0.83 -1.52 -15.12
CA ALA A 110 1.86 -2.45 -14.64
C ALA A 110 1.67 -2.87 -13.16
N LEU A 111 0.65 -2.34 -12.47
CA LEU A 111 0.48 -2.52 -11.04
C LEU A 111 -0.02 -3.93 -10.71
N THR A 112 0.81 -4.71 -10.04
CA THR A 112 0.53 -6.09 -9.63
C THR A 112 0.55 -6.29 -8.12
N SER A 113 1.11 -5.33 -7.36
CA SER A 113 1.23 -5.38 -5.90
C SER A 113 0.66 -4.11 -5.27
N LEU A 114 -0.30 -4.27 -4.35
CA LEU A 114 -0.96 -3.15 -3.69
C LEU A 114 -0.86 -3.29 -2.17
N ARG A 115 -0.43 -2.22 -1.51
CA ARG A 115 -0.45 -2.11 -0.05
C ARG A 115 -1.37 -0.97 0.36
N LEU A 116 -2.36 -1.31 1.18
CA LEU A 116 -3.35 -0.41 1.75
C LEU A 116 -2.97 -0.22 3.23
N ASP A 117 -2.44 0.96 3.56
CA ASP A 117 -2.04 1.32 4.91
C ASP A 117 -3.05 2.25 5.58
N ASN A 118 -3.24 2.11 6.89
CA ASN A 118 -4.03 3.04 7.69
C ASN A 118 -5.48 3.19 7.18
N PHE A 119 -6.12 2.07 6.81
CA PHE A 119 -7.52 2.07 6.37
C PHE A 119 -8.48 1.73 7.50
N GLN A 120 -9.56 2.50 7.65
CA GLN A 120 -10.72 2.06 8.43
C GLN A 120 -11.44 0.94 7.66
N SER A 121 -11.84 -0.11 8.36
CA SER A 121 -12.48 -1.29 7.76
C SER A 121 -13.77 -0.92 7.03
N GLU A 122 -14.60 -0.03 7.59
CA GLU A 122 -15.84 0.39 6.92
C GLU A 122 -15.57 1.05 5.56
N ILE A 123 -14.61 1.98 5.51
CA ILE A 123 -14.23 2.66 4.27
C ILE A 123 -13.69 1.65 3.26
N LEU A 124 -12.79 0.76 3.69
CA LEU A 124 -12.24 -0.28 2.82
C LEU A 124 -13.34 -1.20 2.28
N PHE A 125 -14.27 -1.63 3.12
CA PHE A 125 -15.39 -2.47 2.73
C PHE A 125 -16.28 -1.78 1.68
N GLN A 126 -16.56 -0.48 1.82
CA GLN A 126 -17.30 0.29 0.83
C GLN A 126 -16.56 0.33 -0.52
N HIS A 127 -15.23 0.49 -0.52
CA HIS A 127 -14.45 0.45 -1.75
C HIS A 127 -14.39 -0.92 -2.40
N LEU A 128 -14.47 -2.00 -1.62
CA LEU A 128 -14.45 -3.37 -2.14
C LEU A 128 -15.82 -3.87 -2.61
N THR A 129 -16.92 -3.32 -2.09
CA THR A 129 -18.28 -3.75 -2.47
C THR A 129 -18.87 -2.95 -3.62
N GLY A 130 -18.36 -1.74 -3.90
CA GLY A 130 -18.73 -0.96 -5.07
C GLY A 130 -17.95 -1.35 -6.33
N ASP A 131 -18.46 -0.98 -7.52
CA ASP A 131 -17.69 -0.97 -8.77
C ASP A 131 -16.68 0.19 -8.77
N THR A 132 -15.78 0.18 -7.79
CA THR A 132 -14.72 1.17 -7.63
C THR A 132 -13.47 0.72 -8.38
N ILE A 133 -12.52 1.64 -8.51
CA ILE A 133 -11.23 1.29 -9.12
C ILE A 133 -10.48 0.25 -8.28
N LEU A 134 -10.55 0.30 -6.95
CA LEU A 134 -9.95 -0.73 -6.11
C LEU A 134 -10.51 -2.13 -6.44
N PHE A 135 -11.83 -2.25 -6.53
CA PHE A 135 -12.49 -3.49 -6.91
C PHE A 135 -12.01 -3.99 -8.29
N ARG A 136 -11.95 -3.10 -9.28
CA ARG A 136 -11.49 -3.43 -10.64
C ARG A 136 -10.03 -3.85 -10.67
N LEU A 137 -9.15 -3.19 -9.92
CA LEU A 137 -7.74 -3.56 -9.82
C LEU A 137 -7.59 -4.96 -9.24
N LEU A 138 -8.27 -5.24 -8.12
CA LEU A 138 -8.22 -6.54 -7.46
C LEU A 138 -8.74 -7.67 -8.34
N THR A 139 -9.79 -7.40 -9.11
CA THR A 139 -10.40 -8.40 -9.98
C THR A 139 -9.50 -8.73 -11.19
N ASN A 140 -8.75 -7.76 -11.71
CA ASN A 140 -8.15 -7.86 -13.04
C ASN A 140 -6.63 -7.97 -13.07
N GLN A 141 -5.90 -7.44 -12.09
CA GLN A 141 -4.44 -7.28 -12.20
C GLN A 141 -3.64 -7.55 -10.93
N ILE A 142 -4.23 -7.33 -9.74
CA ILE A 142 -3.46 -7.48 -8.50
C ILE A 142 -3.20 -8.95 -8.21
N THR A 143 -1.92 -9.25 -8.01
CA THR A 143 -1.42 -10.58 -7.64
C THR A 143 -0.98 -10.66 -6.20
N GLN A 144 -0.70 -9.50 -5.58
CA GLN A 144 -0.27 -9.38 -4.20
C GLN A 144 -1.00 -8.23 -3.53
N ILE A 145 -1.63 -8.47 -2.38
CA ILE A 145 -2.23 -7.42 -1.58
C ILE A 145 -1.73 -7.49 -0.13
N GLN A 146 -1.41 -6.32 0.42
CA GLN A 146 -1.24 -6.14 1.85
C GLN A 146 -2.28 -5.13 2.34
N VAL A 147 -3.01 -5.48 3.39
CA VAL A 147 -4.01 -4.61 4.01
C VAL A 147 -3.67 -4.46 5.48
N ASN A 148 -3.52 -3.20 5.90
CA ASN A 148 -3.28 -2.81 7.28
C ASN A 148 -4.41 -1.88 7.72
N THR A 149 -5.35 -2.41 8.51
CA THR A 149 -6.50 -1.63 9.01
C THR A 149 -6.25 -1.01 10.38
N VAL A 150 -6.98 0.08 10.65
CA VAL A 150 -6.95 0.88 11.88
C VAL A 150 -8.36 1.21 12.35
N ASP A 151 -9.00 0.28 13.04
CA ASP A 151 -10.32 0.53 13.61
C ASP A 151 -10.24 0.90 15.10
N ASN A 152 -11.14 1.77 15.55
CA ASN A 152 -11.29 2.08 16.97
C ASN A 152 -12.02 0.93 17.67
N ILE A 153 -11.57 0.47 18.86
CA ILE A 153 -12.19 -0.68 19.58
C ILE A 153 -13.72 -0.59 19.65
N ARG A 154 -14.25 0.62 19.80
CA ARG A 154 -15.68 0.84 20.01
C ARG A 154 -16.53 0.52 18.78
N GLU A 155 -15.91 0.40 17.61
CA GLU A 155 -16.58 0.23 16.31
C GLU A 155 -16.23 -1.11 15.64
N ILE A 156 -15.33 -1.89 16.24
CA ILE A 156 -14.97 -3.21 15.72
C ILE A 156 -16.08 -4.19 16.09
N SER A 157 -16.98 -4.41 15.14
CA SER A 157 -17.70 -5.67 15.09
C SER A 157 -16.79 -6.68 14.41
N GLU A 158 -16.39 -7.74 15.13
CA GLU A 158 -15.50 -8.83 14.67
C GLU A 158 -15.86 -9.44 13.28
N GLY A 159 -17.05 -9.16 12.76
CA GLY A 159 -17.46 -9.58 11.42
C GLY A 159 -16.90 -8.73 10.26
N ASN A 160 -16.51 -7.47 10.49
CA ASN A 160 -16.19 -6.56 9.39
C ASN A 160 -14.86 -6.91 8.69
N GLU A 161 -13.81 -7.15 9.46
CA GLU A 161 -12.49 -7.51 8.94
C GLU A 161 -12.54 -8.86 8.22
N LEU A 162 -13.30 -9.81 8.78
CA LEU A 162 -13.51 -11.11 8.16
C LEU A 162 -14.27 -10.97 6.83
N ASN A 163 -15.30 -10.12 6.79
CA ASN A 163 -16.04 -9.84 5.56
C ASN A 163 -15.13 -9.20 4.50
N ILE A 164 -14.22 -8.31 4.90
CA ILE A 164 -13.23 -7.71 4.00
C ILE A 164 -12.27 -8.78 3.47
N LEU A 165 -11.70 -9.61 4.33
CA LEU A 165 -10.80 -10.70 3.92
C LEU A 165 -11.50 -11.67 2.96
N SER A 166 -12.70 -12.12 3.33
CA SER A 166 -13.58 -12.95 2.51
C SER A 166 -13.79 -12.34 1.13
N LEU A 167 -14.14 -11.05 1.09
CA LEU A 167 -14.41 -10.34 -0.14
C LEU A 167 -13.16 -10.25 -1.01
N ILE A 168 -12.01 -9.83 -0.45
CA ILE A 168 -10.71 -9.77 -1.15
C ILE A 168 -10.37 -11.11 -1.80
N LEU A 169 -10.51 -12.21 -1.04
CA LEU A 169 -10.22 -13.55 -1.53
C LEU A 169 -11.16 -13.98 -2.65
N SER A 170 -12.44 -13.62 -2.54
CA SER A 170 -13.47 -13.99 -3.53
C SER A 170 -13.35 -13.24 -4.85
N ILE A 171 -12.99 -11.95 -4.82
CA ILE A 171 -12.90 -11.10 -6.02
C ILE A 171 -11.52 -11.20 -6.69
N GLY A 172 -10.47 -11.49 -5.90
CA GLY A 172 -9.09 -11.52 -6.34
C GLY A 172 -8.77 -12.73 -7.23
N LYS A 173 -9.15 -12.67 -8.51
CA LYS A 173 -8.95 -13.78 -9.45
C LYS A 173 -7.49 -14.22 -9.58
N TYR A 174 -6.55 -13.27 -9.56
CA TYR A 174 -5.11 -13.51 -9.73
C TYR A 174 -4.32 -13.40 -8.43
N LEU A 175 -5.00 -13.29 -7.29
CA LEU A 175 -4.40 -12.97 -6.02
C LEU A 175 -3.66 -14.18 -5.43
N THR A 176 -2.33 -14.12 -5.45
CA THR A 176 -1.44 -15.21 -5.01
C THR A 176 -0.88 -15.03 -3.61
N ASP A 177 -0.72 -13.78 -3.16
CA ASP A 177 -0.16 -13.41 -1.86
C ASP A 177 -1.08 -12.39 -1.17
N VAL A 178 -1.57 -12.74 0.01
CA VAL A 178 -2.42 -11.88 0.82
C VAL A 178 -1.81 -11.74 2.19
N THR A 179 -1.59 -10.50 2.60
CA THR A 179 -1.24 -10.14 3.97
C THR A 179 -2.34 -9.26 4.54
N PHE A 180 -2.95 -9.67 5.63
CA PHE A 180 -3.96 -8.89 6.32
C PHE A 180 -3.53 -8.72 7.78
N THR A 181 -3.25 -7.49 8.19
CA THR A 181 -2.89 -7.18 9.57
C THR A 181 -3.75 -6.04 10.11
N HIS A 182 -4.01 -6.07 11.41
CA HIS A 182 -4.70 -4.99 12.10
C HIS A 182 -3.74 -4.40 13.13
N TRP A 183 -3.51 -3.09 13.06
CA TRP A 183 -2.56 -2.42 13.95
C TRP A 183 -3.31 -1.71 15.07
N TRP A 184 -3.29 -2.32 16.26
CA TRP A 184 -3.81 -1.65 17.45
C TRP A 184 -2.94 -1.92 18.69
N HIS A 185 -2.71 -0.85 19.47
CA HIS A 185 -1.93 -0.76 20.72
C HIS A 185 -1.41 -2.07 21.35
N ASN A 186 -0.42 -2.70 20.71
CA ASN A 186 0.25 -3.94 21.14
C ASN A 186 -0.66 -5.18 21.32
N GLN A 187 -1.89 -5.17 20.82
CA GLN A 187 -2.77 -6.34 20.75
C GLN A 187 -3.40 -6.36 19.36
N GLY A 188 -2.91 -7.26 18.50
CA GLY A 188 -3.48 -7.46 17.18
C GLY A 188 -4.91 -7.99 17.30
N ILE A 189 -5.80 -7.51 16.43
CA ILE A 189 -7.13 -8.12 16.32
C ILE A 189 -6.97 -9.47 15.65
N THR A 190 -7.55 -10.45 16.29
CA THR A 190 -7.44 -11.84 15.90
C THR A 190 -8.71 -12.29 15.22
N PHE A 191 -8.61 -12.91 14.05
CA PHE A 191 -9.78 -13.47 13.38
C PHE A 191 -10.32 -14.68 14.13
N SER A 192 -11.65 -14.71 14.34
CA SER A 192 -12.40 -15.90 14.75
C SER A 192 -13.23 -16.43 13.58
N PHE A 193 -13.07 -17.72 13.28
CA PHE A 193 -13.79 -18.43 12.22
C PHE A 193 -14.83 -19.43 12.76
N PHE A 194 -14.96 -19.53 14.09
CA PHE A 194 -15.81 -20.53 14.75
C PHE A 194 -17.29 -20.47 14.31
N ASN A 195 -17.82 -19.28 14.02
CA ASN A 195 -19.22 -19.07 13.62
C ASN A 195 -19.41 -18.81 12.11
N VAL A 196 -18.38 -19.09 11.33
CA VAL A 196 -18.31 -18.67 9.93
C VAL A 196 -18.68 -19.83 9.01
N THR A 197 -19.53 -19.59 8.02
CA THR A 197 -19.94 -20.63 7.07
C THR A 197 -18.74 -21.18 6.29
N SER A 198 -18.88 -22.39 5.76
CA SER A 198 -17.77 -23.06 5.10
C SER A 198 -17.32 -22.45 3.77
N THR A 199 -17.99 -21.39 3.33
CA THR A 199 -17.78 -20.73 2.04
C THR A 199 -17.09 -19.36 2.18
N THR A 200 -16.81 -18.89 3.39
CA THR A 200 -16.39 -17.48 3.62
C THR A 200 -14.95 -17.18 3.21
N CYS A 201 -14.10 -18.16 2.95
CA CYS A 201 -12.73 -17.90 2.51
C CYS A 201 -12.34 -18.83 1.38
N VAL A 202 -12.77 -18.50 0.17
CA VAL A 202 -12.47 -19.25 -1.05
C VAL A 202 -11.58 -18.40 -1.94
N SER A 203 -10.50 -19.01 -2.43
CA SER A 203 -9.68 -18.43 -3.49
C SER A 203 -9.20 -19.52 -4.44
N SER A 204 -9.17 -19.19 -5.73
CA SER A 204 -8.73 -20.10 -6.80
C SER A 204 -7.25 -19.97 -7.15
N SER A 205 -6.55 -18.97 -6.59
CA SER A 205 -5.17 -18.64 -6.94
C SER A 205 -4.27 -18.34 -5.74
N LEU A 206 -4.83 -18.21 -4.53
CA LEU A 206 -4.07 -17.92 -3.32
C LEU A 206 -3.05 -19.02 -3.01
N THR A 207 -1.78 -18.64 -2.92
CA THR A 207 -0.67 -19.53 -2.57
C THR A 207 -0.05 -19.20 -1.23
N LYS A 208 -0.21 -17.95 -0.78
CA LYS A 208 0.34 -17.43 0.47
C LYS A 208 -0.68 -16.55 1.19
N LEU A 209 -0.88 -16.81 2.48
CA LEU A 209 -1.74 -16.05 3.38
C LEU A 209 -0.99 -15.72 4.66
N ILE A 210 -0.98 -14.44 5.04
CA ILE A 210 -0.44 -13.95 6.31
C ILE A 210 -1.57 -13.23 7.05
N ILE A 211 -1.92 -13.72 8.24
CA ILE A 211 -3.01 -13.19 9.07
C ILE A 211 -2.70 -13.34 10.56
N LEU A 212 -3.48 -12.66 11.41
CA LEU A 212 -3.50 -12.82 12.87
C LEU A 212 -4.80 -13.55 13.26
N VAL A 213 -4.73 -14.70 13.92
CA VAL A 213 -5.92 -15.50 14.30
C VAL A 213 -6.02 -15.67 15.80
N GLN A 214 -7.21 -15.95 16.32
CA GLN A 214 -7.45 -15.94 17.77
C GLN A 214 -7.02 -17.24 18.42
N THR A 215 -7.29 -18.34 17.75
CA THR A 215 -7.03 -19.68 18.24
C THR A 215 -6.41 -20.56 17.17
N PHE A 216 -5.84 -21.69 17.57
CA PHE A 216 -5.38 -22.69 16.61
C PHE A 216 -6.53 -23.31 15.79
N ASP A 217 -7.72 -23.41 16.37
CA ASP A 217 -8.90 -23.97 15.69
C ASP A 217 -9.36 -23.07 14.53
N ASP A 218 -9.23 -21.75 14.67
CA ASP A 218 -9.45 -20.77 13.60
C ASP A 218 -8.57 -21.05 12.37
N CYS A 219 -7.33 -21.51 12.58
CA CYS A 219 -6.44 -21.95 11.51
C CYS A 219 -7.00 -23.19 10.80
N LEU A 220 -7.53 -24.15 11.55
CA LEU A 220 -8.07 -25.38 11.00
C LEU A 220 -9.32 -25.10 10.15
N TYR A 221 -10.16 -24.16 10.57
CA TYR A 221 -11.34 -23.74 9.78
C TYR A 221 -10.97 -23.11 8.43
N LEU A 222 -9.85 -22.38 8.35
CA LEU A 222 -9.32 -21.85 7.09
C LEU A 222 -8.77 -22.95 6.16
N LEU A 223 -8.23 -24.01 6.75
CA LEU A 223 -7.57 -25.11 6.04
C LEU A 223 -8.52 -26.26 5.65
N ASP A 224 -9.82 -26.13 5.90
CA ASP A 224 -10.86 -27.12 5.61
C ASP A 224 -11.19 -27.25 4.10
N GLY A 225 -10.16 -27.32 3.25
CA GLY A 225 -10.27 -27.54 1.80
C GLY A 225 -10.64 -26.33 0.95
N ARG A 226 -10.88 -25.16 1.57
CA ARG A 226 -11.37 -23.94 0.88
C ARG A 226 -10.29 -23.18 0.11
N LEU A 227 -9.04 -23.29 0.56
CA LEU A 227 -7.87 -22.65 -0.02
C LEU A 227 -6.96 -23.71 -0.65
N LYS A 228 -7.45 -24.37 -1.71
CA LYS A 228 -6.82 -25.56 -2.33
C LYS A 228 -5.35 -25.38 -2.72
N TYR A 229 -4.95 -24.16 -3.10
CA TYR A 229 -3.60 -23.86 -3.58
C TYR A 229 -2.70 -23.22 -2.51
N LEU A 230 -3.20 -23.06 -1.28
CA LEU A 230 -2.43 -22.45 -0.20
C LEU A 230 -1.26 -23.36 0.17
N SER A 231 -0.06 -22.82 0.01
CA SER A 231 1.20 -23.51 0.29
C SER A 231 1.93 -22.89 1.49
N ILE A 232 1.67 -21.61 1.77
CA ILE A 232 2.28 -20.85 2.85
C ILE A 232 1.17 -20.20 3.67
N LEU A 233 1.03 -20.61 4.93
CA LEU A 233 0.20 -19.94 5.91
C LEU A 233 1.10 -19.43 7.04
N ILE A 234 1.15 -18.11 7.23
CA ILE A 234 1.87 -17.50 8.34
C ILE A 234 0.84 -16.89 9.28
N ILE A 235 0.92 -17.31 10.53
CA ILE A 235 0.04 -16.87 11.60
C ILE A 235 0.91 -16.10 12.56
N SER A 236 0.63 -14.80 12.68
CA SER A 236 1.30 -13.94 13.65
C SER A 236 0.57 -13.93 14.98
#